data_AF-A0A953KAS5-F1
#
_entry.id   AF-A0A953KAS5-F1
#
_cell.length_a   1.000
_cell.length_b   1.000
_cell.length_c   1.000
_cell.angle_alpha   90.00
_cell.angle_beta   90.00
_cell.angle_gamma   90.00
#
_symmetry.space_group_name_H-M   'P 1'
#
loop_
_entity.id
_entity.type
_entity.pdbx_description
1 polymer ?
#
loop_
_entity_poly.entity_id
_entity_poly.type
_entity_poly.pdbx_seq_one_letter_code
_entity_poly.pdbx_strand_id
1 'polypeptide(L)'
;MLITCLLIPRLSVSSPFGALLIVVALAFVNSKYWDAALFFSVPDHFTTRAAFLFLTNGLIFWILVKLLPGIEVEGILPALLAPIVFTGVSLIINRYGDQVDWMAILDYVIQTLKTLKGYFDHAELQSRLLNATQLA
;
A
#
# COMPACT_ATOMS: atom_id res chain seq x y z
N MET A 1 -0.21 -2.68 -2.35
CA MET A 1 0.36 -4.00 -2.01
C MET A 1 -0.43 -4.75 -0.96
N LEU A 2 -0.75 -4.19 0.20
CA LEU A 2 -1.56 -4.92 1.20
C LEU A 2 -2.92 -5.37 0.67
N ILE A 3 -3.66 -4.47 0.02
CA ILE A 3 -4.93 -4.78 -0.68
C ILE A 3 -4.70 -5.81 -1.78
N THR A 4 -3.59 -5.71 -2.52
CA THR A 4 -3.22 -6.63 -3.59
C THR A 4 -2.93 -8.05 -3.08
N CYS A 5 -2.31 -8.18 -1.90
CA CYS A 5 -2.06 -9.48 -1.25
C CYS A 5 -3.36 -10.15 -0.82
N LEU A 6 -4.37 -9.38 -0.42
CA LEU A 6 -5.69 -9.92 -0.10
C LEU A 6 -6.39 -10.47 -1.36
N LEU A 7 -6.14 -9.88 -2.53
CA LEU A 7 -6.78 -10.26 -3.78
C LEU A 7 -6.11 -11.46 -4.48
N ILE A 8 -4.81 -11.70 -4.23
CA ILE A 8 -4.04 -12.75 -4.89
C ILE A 8 -3.75 -13.87 -3.91
N PRO A 9 -4.36 -15.06 -4.09
CA PRO A 9 -4.00 -16.21 -3.27
C PRO A 9 -2.52 -16.56 -3.50
N ARG A 10 -1.79 -16.85 -2.41
CA ARG A 10 -0.35 -17.18 -2.40
C ARG A 10 0.63 -16.02 -2.57
N LEU A 11 0.18 -14.79 -2.31
CA LEU A 11 1.04 -13.63 -2.08
C LEU A 11 1.00 -13.26 -0.59
N SER A 12 2.07 -13.52 0.16
CA SER A 12 2.18 -13.16 1.58
C SER A 12 3.22 -12.07 1.80
N VAL A 13 2.90 -11.15 2.71
CA VAL A 13 3.80 -10.13 3.21
C VAL A 13 4.10 -10.47 4.67
N SER A 14 5.35 -10.78 4.95
CA SER A 14 5.80 -11.10 6.31
C SER A 14 6.14 -9.87 7.14
N SER A 15 6.35 -8.70 6.50
CA SER A 15 6.59 -7.43 7.19
C SER A 15 6.01 -6.23 6.45
N PRO A 16 5.35 -5.28 7.15
CA PRO A 16 4.88 -4.04 6.53
C PRO A 16 6.04 -3.22 5.92
N PHE A 17 7.26 -3.34 6.45
CA PHE A 17 8.44 -2.71 5.86
C PHE A 17 8.82 -3.31 4.51
N GLY A 18 8.70 -4.64 4.35
CA GLY A 18 8.90 -5.32 3.07
C GLY A 18 7.87 -4.89 2.03
N ALA A 19 6.60 -4.74 2.42
CA ALA A 19 5.57 -4.21 1.55
C ALA A 19 5.84 -2.76 1.10
N LEU A 20 6.34 -1.89 1.97
CA LEU A 20 6.73 -0.53 1.58
C LEU A 20 7.92 -0.54 0.62
N LEU A 21 8.95 -1.33 0.91
CA LEU A 21 10.13 -1.45 0.06
C LEU A 21 9.77 -1.90 -1.35
N ILE A 22 8.90 -2.91 -1.49
CA ILE A 22 8.52 -3.34 -2.85
C ILE A 22 7.70 -2.29 -3.56
N VAL A 23 6.81 -1.57 -2.88
CA VAL A 23 6.03 -0.50 -3.50
C VAL A 23 6.97 0.57 -4.03
N VAL A 24 7.96 0.99 -3.22
CA VAL A 24 8.94 2.01 -3.61
C VAL A 24 9.79 1.52 -4.77
N ALA A 25 10.30 0.29 -4.70
CA ALA A 25 11.14 -0.27 -5.74
C ALA A 25 10.37 -0.50 -7.05
N LEU A 26 9.10 -0.94 -6.98
CA LEU A 26 8.24 -1.07 -8.15
C LEU A 26 7.93 0.30 -8.75
N ALA A 27 7.62 1.30 -7.91
CA ALA A 27 7.37 2.66 -8.35
C ALA A 27 8.62 3.27 -9.02
N PHE A 28 9.80 3.01 -8.48
CA PHE A 28 11.07 3.45 -9.05
C PHE A 28 11.34 2.80 -10.40
N VAL A 29 11.16 1.48 -10.50
CA VAL A 29 11.29 0.77 -11.78
C VAL A 29 10.28 1.30 -12.80
N ASN A 30 9.04 1.52 -12.36
CA ASN A 30 7.99 2.00 -13.24
C ASN A 30 8.23 3.44 -13.73
N SER A 31 8.79 4.30 -12.86
CA SER A 31 9.12 5.68 -13.20
C SER A 31 10.35 5.80 -14.08
N LYS A 32 11.34 4.91 -13.92
CA LYS A 32 12.65 5.06 -14.58
C LYS A 32 12.80 4.24 -15.86
N TYR A 33 12.26 3.02 -15.87
CA TYR A 33 12.51 2.05 -16.94
C TYR A 33 11.27 1.75 -17.76
N TRP A 34 10.09 1.68 -17.13
CA TRP A 34 8.89 1.21 -17.83
C TRP A 34 7.57 1.61 -17.16
N ASP A 35 6.72 2.41 -17.81
CA ASP A 35 5.40 2.72 -17.25
C ASP A 35 4.45 1.51 -17.32
N ALA A 36 4.09 0.94 -16.17
CA ALA A 36 3.10 -0.14 -16.09
C ALA A 36 1.68 0.34 -16.47
N ALA A 37 1.36 1.63 -16.34
CA ALA A 37 0.08 2.18 -16.79
C ALA A 37 -0.09 2.12 -18.31
N LEU A 38 1.02 2.11 -19.08
CA LEU A 38 0.99 1.87 -20.52
C LEU A 38 0.38 0.50 -20.89
N PHE A 39 0.33 -0.45 -19.94
CA PHE A 39 -0.35 -1.74 -20.10
C PHE A 39 -1.87 -1.61 -20.24
N PHE A 40 -2.47 -0.58 -19.63
CA PHE A 40 -3.90 -0.30 -19.76
C PHE A 40 -4.19 0.63 -20.96
N SER A 41 -3.16 1.24 -21.54
CA SER A 41 -3.23 2.11 -22.72
C SER A 41 -3.13 1.36 -24.06
N VAL A 42 -3.27 0.02 -24.08
CA VAL A 42 -2.90 -0.80 -25.24
C VAL A 42 -3.78 -0.46 -26.47
N PRO A 43 -3.15 -0.09 -27.61
CA PRO A 43 -3.82 0.16 -28.89
C PRO A 43 -4.35 -1.14 -29.54
N ASP A 44 -5.34 -1.01 -30.44
CA ASP A 44 -6.25 -1.97 -31.10
C ASP A 44 -5.71 -3.35 -31.62
N HIS A 45 -4.44 -3.71 -31.42
CA HIS A 45 -3.85 -4.99 -31.84
C HIS A 45 -3.35 -5.79 -30.64
N PHE A 46 -4.20 -6.71 -30.17
CA PHE A 46 -4.30 -7.12 -28.77
C PHE A 46 -3.31 -8.18 -28.28
N THR A 47 -2.57 -8.89 -29.13
CA THR A 47 -2.00 -10.18 -28.68
C THR A 47 -0.52 -10.11 -28.30
N THR A 48 0.37 -9.69 -29.20
CA THR A 48 1.82 -9.86 -28.96
C THR A 48 2.39 -8.81 -28.01
N ARG A 49 1.97 -7.55 -28.14
CA ARG A 49 2.47 -6.46 -27.29
C ARG A 49 2.00 -6.61 -25.85
N ALA A 50 0.73 -6.98 -25.64
CA ALA A 50 0.18 -7.24 -24.32
C ALA A 50 0.86 -8.44 -23.64
N ALA A 51 1.09 -9.54 -24.35
CA ALA A 51 1.80 -10.69 -23.80
C ALA A 51 3.24 -10.36 -23.38
N PHE A 52 3.97 -9.58 -24.20
CA PHE A 52 5.35 -9.20 -23.89
C PHE A 52 5.43 -8.26 -22.68
N LEU A 53 4.50 -7.31 -22.60
CA LEU A 53 4.33 -6.42 -21.45
C LEU A 53 4.01 -7.18 -20.16
N PHE A 54 3.13 -8.18 -20.24
CA PHE A 54 2.74 -9.03 -19.12
C PHE A 54 3.93 -9.84 -18.61
N LEU A 55 4.65 -10.51 -19.51
CA LEU A 55 5.84 -11.29 -19.18
C LEU A 55 6.93 -10.42 -18.56
N THR A 56 7.19 -9.25 -19.14
CA THR A 56 8.23 -8.34 -18.64
C THR A 56 7.89 -7.80 -17.25
N ASN A 57 6.64 -7.36 -17.02
CA ASN A 57 6.21 -6.89 -15.70
C ASN A 57 6.26 -7.99 -14.64
N GLY A 58 5.78 -9.20 -14.98
CA GLY A 58 5.87 -10.35 -14.09
C GLY A 58 7.31 -10.73 -13.75
N LEU A 59 8.22 -10.67 -14.75
CA LEU A 59 9.64 -10.94 -14.55
C LEU A 59 10.30 -9.91 -13.62
N ILE A 60 10.03 -8.62 -13.83
CA ILE A 60 10.50 -7.54 -12.96
C ILE A 60 10.01 -7.77 -11.53
N PHE A 61 8.71 -7.98 -11.34
CA PHE A 61 8.15 -8.24 -10.01
C PHE A 61 8.78 -9.47 -9.35
N TRP A 62 8.94 -10.56 -10.09
CA TRP A 62 9.58 -11.78 -9.60
C TRP A 62 11.03 -11.54 -9.14
N ILE A 63 11.80 -10.76 -9.89
CA ILE A 63 13.16 -10.36 -9.50
C ILE A 63 13.13 -9.51 -8.23
N LEU A 64 12.22 -8.53 -8.14
CA LEU A 64 12.08 -7.67 -6.96
C LEU A 64 11.72 -8.46 -5.70
N VAL A 65 10.79 -9.39 -5.78
CA VAL A 65 10.40 -10.25 -4.64
C VAL A 65 11.57 -11.09 -4.15
N LYS A 66 12.43 -11.58 -5.06
CA LYS A 66 13.63 -12.31 -4.67
C LYS A 66 14.72 -11.43 -4.06
N LEU A 67 14.77 -10.15 -4.44
CA LEU A 67 15.78 -9.22 -3.98
C LEU A 67 15.42 -8.57 -2.64
N LEU A 68 14.12 -8.35 -2.39
CA LEU A 68 13.64 -7.62 -1.23
C LEU A 68 13.19 -8.56 -0.10
N PRO A 69 13.63 -8.33 1.15
CA PRO A 69 13.15 -9.10 2.28
C PRO A 69 11.70 -8.76 2.62
N GLY A 70 10.96 -9.74 3.12
CA GLY A 70 9.61 -9.53 3.67
C GLY A 70 8.44 -9.80 2.72
N ILE A 71 8.70 -10.40 1.54
CA ILE A 71 7.67 -10.79 0.58
C ILE A 71 7.91 -12.23 0.13
N GLU A 72 6.87 -13.02 0.25
CA GLU A 72 6.86 -14.42 -0.11
C GLU A 72 5.82 -14.63 -1.21
N VAL A 73 6.27 -15.25 -2.30
CA VAL A 73 5.41 -15.63 -3.43
C VAL A 73 5.57 -17.12 -3.65
N GLU A 74 4.48 -17.86 -3.47
CA GLU A 74 4.45 -19.28 -3.77
C GLU A 74 3.98 -19.52 -5.21
N GLY A 75 4.95 -19.65 -6.13
CA GLY A 75 4.72 -20.04 -7.52
C GLY A 75 4.93 -18.92 -8.55
N ILE A 76 4.97 -19.30 -9.82
CA ILE A 76 5.22 -18.37 -10.94
C ILE A 76 3.96 -17.59 -11.32
N LEU A 77 2.78 -18.22 -11.19
CA LEU A 77 1.50 -17.61 -11.57
C LEU A 77 1.17 -16.36 -10.74
N PRO A 78 1.28 -16.37 -9.39
CA PRO A 78 1.03 -15.18 -8.58
C PRO A 78 2.08 -14.09 -8.83
N ALA A 79 3.33 -14.45 -9.12
CA ALA A 79 4.39 -13.50 -9.45
C ALA A 79 4.08 -12.71 -10.74
N LEU A 80 3.47 -13.36 -11.75
CA LEU A 80 3.02 -12.69 -12.96
C LEU A 80 1.76 -11.85 -12.74
N LEU A 81 0.78 -12.35 -11.99
CA LEU A 81 -0.50 -11.67 -11.77
C LEU A 81 -0.40 -10.47 -10.81
N ALA A 82 0.51 -10.52 -9.83
CA ALA A 82 0.73 -9.46 -8.85
C ALA A 82 0.91 -8.05 -9.44
N PRO A 83 1.82 -7.81 -10.39
CA PRO A 83 1.99 -6.49 -10.98
C PRO A 83 0.76 -6.02 -11.77
N ILE A 84 -0.03 -6.93 -12.40
CA ILE A 84 -1.28 -6.53 -13.06
C ILE A 84 -2.28 -6.03 -12.03
N VAL A 85 -2.59 -6.85 -11.01
CA VAL A 85 -3.60 -6.51 -10.02
C VAL A 85 -3.15 -5.28 -9.24
N PHE A 86 -1.86 -5.17 -8.90
CA PHE A 86 -1.31 -3.99 -8.25
C PHE A 86 -1.50 -2.73 -9.10
N THR A 87 -1.20 -2.78 -10.40
CA THR A 87 -1.37 -1.64 -11.30
C THR A 87 -2.85 -1.28 -11.45
N GLY A 88 -3.73 -2.27 -11.64
CA GLY A 88 -5.18 -2.05 -11.71
C GLY A 88 -5.75 -1.42 -10.44
N VAL A 89 -5.38 -1.94 -9.26
CA VAL A 89 -5.77 -1.37 -7.97
C VAL A 89 -5.22 0.05 -7.83
N SER A 90 -3.98 0.31 -8.24
CA SER A 90 -3.38 1.65 -8.16
C SER A 90 -4.10 2.65 -9.06
N LEU A 91 -4.50 2.25 -10.27
CA LEU A 91 -5.28 3.08 -11.18
C LEU A 91 -6.67 3.41 -10.64
N ILE A 92 -7.35 2.42 -10.04
CA ILE A 92 -8.64 2.62 -9.37
C ILE A 92 -8.47 3.59 -8.21
N ILE A 93 -7.51 3.34 -7.31
CA ILE A 93 -7.25 4.21 -6.17
C ILE A 93 -6.90 5.63 -6.63
N ASN A 94 -6.13 5.79 -7.69
CA ASN A 94 -5.80 7.11 -8.22
C ASN A 94 -7.04 7.82 -8.76
N ARG A 95 -7.84 7.14 -9.60
CA ARG A 95 -9.09 7.68 -10.17
C ARG A 95 -10.13 8.11 -9.13
N TYR A 96 -10.32 7.32 -8.08
CA TYR A 96 -11.29 7.61 -7.03
C TYR A 96 -10.70 8.45 -5.90
N GLY A 97 -9.39 8.37 -5.68
CA GLY A 97 -8.66 9.12 -4.66
C GLY A 97 -8.65 10.61 -4.92
N ASP A 98 -8.69 11.03 -6.18
CA ASP A 98 -8.82 12.46 -6.54
C ASP A 98 -10.17 13.06 -6.13
N GLN A 99 -11.20 12.23 -5.92
CA GLN A 99 -12.52 12.67 -5.45
C GLN A 99 -12.61 12.72 -3.92
N VAL A 100 -11.60 12.20 -3.22
CA VAL A 100 -11.54 12.17 -1.77
C VAL A 100 -10.83 13.42 -1.28
N ASP A 101 -11.50 14.20 -0.44
CA ASP A 101 -10.88 15.34 0.24
C ASP A 101 -9.97 14.84 1.36
N TRP A 102 -8.73 14.55 0.99
CA TRP A 102 -7.69 14.07 1.92
C TRP A 102 -7.42 15.06 3.05
N MET A 103 -7.66 16.37 2.82
CA MET A 103 -7.47 17.39 3.84
C MET A 103 -8.53 17.26 4.94
N ALA A 104 -9.79 17.08 4.55
CA ALA A 104 -10.89 16.87 5.49
C ALA A 104 -10.70 15.59 6.35
N ILE A 105 -10.22 14.50 5.74
CA ILE A 105 -9.90 13.26 6.48
C ILE A 105 -8.77 13.52 7.48
N LEU A 106 -7.73 14.24 7.07
CA LEU A 106 -6.57 14.53 7.92
C LEU A 106 -6.99 15.39 9.12
N ASP A 107 -7.82 16.40 8.90
CA ASP A 107 -8.37 17.24 9.97
C ASP A 107 -9.23 16.44 10.96
N TYR A 108 -10.07 15.53 10.46
CA TYR A 108 -10.86 14.62 11.29
C TYR A 108 -9.97 13.72 12.17
N VAL A 109 -8.90 13.18 11.59
CA VAL A 109 -7.91 12.35 12.32
C VAL A 109 -7.19 13.17 13.38
N ILE A 110 -6.71 14.38 13.05
CA ILE A 110 -6.03 15.26 14.01
C ILE A 110 -6.96 15.64 15.15
N GLN A 111 -8.22 16.00 14.86
CA GLN A 111 -9.19 16.32 15.92
C GLN A 111 -9.42 15.13 16.84
N THR A 112 -9.62 13.94 16.27
CA THR A 112 -9.83 12.71 17.06
C THR A 112 -8.63 12.45 17.99
N LEU A 113 -7.41 12.60 17.49
CA LEU A 113 -6.19 12.45 18.30
C LEU A 113 -6.07 13.51 19.40
N LYS A 114 -6.41 14.78 19.12
CA LYS A 114 -6.41 15.85 20.14
C LYS A 114 -7.45 15.59 21.22
N THR A 115 -8.64 15.14 20.84
CA THR A 115 -9.71 14.78 21.78
C THR A 115 -9.29 13.62 22.68
N LEU A 116 -8.70 12.57 22.10
CA LEU A 116 -8.16 11.44 22.85
C LEU A 116 -7.05 11.87 23.82
N LYS A 117 -6.12 12.72 23.37
CA LYS A 117 -5.08 13.28 24.24
C LYS A 117 -5.68 14.05 25.41
N GLY A 118 -6.70 14.88 25.16
CA GLY A 118 -7.41 15.62 26.19
C GLY A 118 -8.04 14.71 27.26
N TYR A 119 -8.63 13.57 26.87
CA TYR A 119 -9.15 12.59 27.83
C TYR A 119 -8.07 12.01 28.74
N PHE A 120 -6.88 11.72 28.21
CA PHE A 120 -5.76 11.23 29.00
C PHE A 120 -5.23 12.30 29.98
N ASP A 121 -5.08 13.56 29.53
CA ASP A 121 -4.61 14.65 30.37
C ASP A 121 -5.59 14.94 31.54
N HIS A 122 -6.90 14.84 31.30
CA HIS A 122 -7.92 15.01 32.34
C HIS A 122 -7.98 13.84 33.32
N ALA A 123 -7.81 12.60 32.85
CA ALA A 123 -7.76 11.41 33.71
C ALA A 123 -6.56 11.44 34.66
N GLU A 124 -5.40 11.91 34.18
CA GLU A 124 -4.20 12.05 34.99
C GLU A 124 -4.38 13.12 36.08
N LEU A 125 -4.96 14.27 35.74
CA LEU A 125 -5.25 15.34 36.71
C LEU A 125 -6.23 14.89 37.81
N GLN A 126 -7.27 14.14 37.46
CA GLN A 126 -8.22 13.59 38.44
C GLN A 126 -7.54 12.65 39.44
N SER A 127 -6.62 11.80 38.97
CA SER A 127 -5.86 10.89 39.84
C SER A 127 -4.96 11.64 40.83
N ARG A 128 -4.35 12.75 40.39
CA ARG A 128 -3.47 13.57 41.23
C ARG A 128 -4.24 14.36 42.29
N LEU A 129 -5.43 14.86 41.94
CA LEU A 129 -6.29 15.58 42.88
C LEU A 129 -6.86 14.65 43.97
N LEU A 130 -7.30 13.44 43.60
CA LEU A 130 -7.78 12.45 44.57
C LEU A 130 -6.71 12.06 45.60
N ASN A 131 -5.47 11.86 45.15
CA ASN A 131 -4.34 11.56 46.04
C ASN A 131 -3.98 12.74 46.94
N ALA A 132 -4.07 13.98 46.44
CA ALA A 132 -3.81 15.18 47.25
C ALA A 132 -4.87 15.38 48.36
N THR A 133 -6.14 15.06 48.09
CA THR A 133 -7.21 15.12 49.10
C THR A 133 -7.17 14.02 50.16
N GLN A 134 -6.46 12.91 49.93
CA GLN A 134 -6.27 11.87 50.96
C GLN A 134 -5.08 12.13 51.90
N LEU A 135 -4.22 13.10 51.57
CA LEU A 135 -3.06 13.49 52.37
C LEU A 135 -3.29 14.76 53.22
N ALA A 136 -4.48 15.37 53.13
CA ALA A 136 -4.91 16.53 53.90
C ALA A 136 -5.98 16.13 54.93
#